data_AF-A0AAP8N852-F1
#
_entry.id   AF-A0AAP8N852-F1
#
_cell.length_a   1.000
_cell.length_b   1.000
_cell.length_c   1.000
_cell.angle_alpha   90.00
_cell.angle_beta   90.00
_cell.angle_gamma   90.00
#
_symmetry.space_group_name_H-M   'P 1'
#
loop_
_entity.id
_entity.type
_entity.pdbx_description
1 polymer ?
#
loop_
_entity_poly.entity_id
_entity_poly.type
_entity_poly.pdbx_seq_one_letter_code
_entity_poly.pdbx_strand_id
1 'polypeptide(L)'
;ELEGLGKAGRDLDGIRKCILHSVYQAQGQGCSAGFIGVGIGGDRTSGYELAKDQLFRLTDDVNPIEELKAMEDYILENANKLGVGTMGFGGETTLLGCKIGVINRLPASFFVSVAYNCWAFRRLGMKINAESGDISEWIYRDGEEISFTSETNESGEQPREVKLVAPINEEQIRELRVGDVVSISGMMYTGRDAIHH
;
A
#
# COMPACT_ATOMS: atom_id res chain seq x y z
N GLU A 1 -10.56 -7.93 22.50
CA GLU A 1 -10.81 -7.97 21.04
C GLU A 1 -11.01 -6.54 20.58
N LEU A 2 -10.47 -6.13 19.43
CA LEU A 2 -10.69 -4.78 18.91
C LEU A 2 -12.15 -4.65 18.49
N GLU A 3 -12.80 -3.58 18.91
CA GLU A 3 -14.20 -3.29 18.57
C GLU A 3 -14.34 -3.22 17.05
N GLY A 4 -15.18 -4.09 16.47
CA GLY A 4 -15.41 -4.18 15.03
C GLY A 4 -14.65 -5.29 14.28
N LEU A 5 -13.56 -5.85 14.81
CA LEU A 5 -12.83 -6.95 14.16
C LEU A 5 -13.39 -8.35 14.50
N GLY A 6 -13.91 -8.49 15.72
CA GLY A 6 -14.26 -9.79 16.30
C GLY A 6 -13.05 -10.72 16.45
N LYS A 7 -13.30 -12.02 16.56
CA LYS A 7 -12.26 -13.05 16.66
C LYS A 7 -11.75 -13.45 15.27
N ALA A 8 -10.45 -13.35 15.05
CA ALA A 8 -9.79 -13.92 13.87
C ALA A 8 -9.46 -15.40 14.13
N GLY A 9 -10.21 -16.30 13.50
CA GLY A 9 -10.01 -17.75 13.60
C GLY A 9 -8.75 -18.23 12.88
N ARG A 10 -8.42 -19.51 13.06
CA ARG A 10 -7.35 -20.19 12.28
C ARG A 10 -7.92 -20.77 10.98
N ASP A 11 -8.62 -19.92 10.24
CA ASP A 11 -9.36 -20.24 9.02
C ASP A 11 -9.20 -19.09 8.01
N LEU A 12 -9.73 -19.29 6.80
CA LEU A 12 -9.64 -18.29 5.73
C LEU A 12 -10.32 -16.96 6.11
N ASP A 13 -11.37 -17.00 6.94
CA ASP A 13 -12.06 -15.79 7.38
C ASP A 13 -11.21 -14.95 8.33
N GLY A 14 -10.56 -15.60 9.30
CA GLY A 14 -9.60 -14.97 10.19
C GLY A 14 -8.43 -14.35 9.45
N ILE A 15 -7.91 -15.05 8.42
CA ILE A 15 -6.85 -14.50 7.56
C ILE A 15 -7.33 -13.22 6.86
N ARG A 16 -8.51 -13.25 6.22
CA ARG A 16 -9.07 -12.07 5.52
C ARG A 16 -9.22 -10.88 6.45
N LYS A 17 -9.71 -11.11 7.67
CA LYS A 17 -9.83 -10.08 8.70
C LYS A 17 -8.49 -9.50 9.09
N CYS A 18 -7.47 -10.33 9.32
CA CYS A 18 -6.11 -9.85 9.63
C CYS A 18 -5.58 -8.92 8.53
N ILE A 19 -5.72 -9.32 7.26
CA ILE A 19 -5.19 -8.54 6.14
C ILE A 19 -5.93 -7.21 5.99
N LEU A 20 -7.26 -7.22 5.94
CA LEU A 20 -8.07 -5.98 5.82
C LEU A 20 -7.87 -5.06 7.02
N HIS A 21 -7.70 -5.63 8.21
CA HIS A 21 -7.38 -4.85 9.39
C HIS A 21 -6.04 -4.16 9.26
N SER A 22 -5.01 -4.82 8.74
CA SER A 22 -3.71 -4.18 8.49
C SER A 22 -3.84 -3.00 7.52
N VAL A 23 -4.64 -3.14 6.45
CA VAL A 23 -4.92 -2.03 5.52
C VAL A 23 -5.64 -0.89 6.23
N TYR A 24 -6.67 -1.20 7.01
CA TYR A 24 -7.40 -0.21 7.81
C TYR A 24 -6.51 0.48 8.86
N GLN A 25 -5.51 -0.20 9.43
CA GLN A 25 -4.57 0.47 10.35
C GLN A 25 -3.58 1.36 9.62
N ALA A 26 -3.15 0.97 8.41
CA ALA A 26 -2.22 1.77 7.61
C ALA A 26 -2.82 3.10 7.14
N GLN A 27 -4.13 3.13 6.83
CA GLN A 27 -4.79 4.33 6.26
C GLN A 27 -3.96 4.91 5.10
N GLY A 28 -3.89 6.24 4.97
CA GLY A 28 -3.02 6.92 4.00
C GLY A 28 -1.54 6.98 4.35
N GLN A 29 -1.12 6.46 5.51
CA GLN A 29 0.25 6.61 6.02
C GLN A 29 1.30 5.83 5.20
N GLY A 30 0.84 4.91 4.34
CA GLY A 30 1.67 4.17 3.40
C GLY A 30 1.82 4.81 2.02
N CYS A 31 1.36 6.04 1.80
CA CYS A 31 1.26 6.65 0.47
C CYS A 31 0.47 5.74 -0.50
N SER A 32 -0.76 5.39 -0.13
CA SER A 32 -1.69 4.67 -1.00
C SER A 32 -1.90 5.42 -2.33
N ALA A 33 -2.26 4.78 -3.43
CA ALA A 33 -2.52 3.35 -3.56
C ALA A 33 -1.21 2.53 -3.54
N GLY A 34 -1.23 1.43 -2.77
CA GLY A 34 -0.05 0.59 -2.55
C GLY A 34 -0.25 -0.87 -2.94
N PHE A 35 0.79 -1.68 -2.74
CA PHE A 35 0.76 -3.13 -2.91
C PHE A 35 0.99 -3.79 -1.56
N ILE A 36 0.32 -4.90 -1.30
CA ILE A 36 0.58 -5.71 -0.11
C ILE A 36 1.04 -7.11 -0.49
N GLY A 37 2.09 -7.56 0.20
CA GLY A 37 2.51 -8.94 0.21
C GLY A 37 2.11 -9.58 1.53
N VAL A 38 1.62 -10.82 1.49
CA VAL A 38 1.12 -11.52 2.68
C VAL A 38 1.78 -12.88 2.79
N GLY A 39 2.28 -13.20 3.97
CA GLY A 39 2.79 -14.51 4.33
C GLY A 39 1.89 -15.20 5.34
N ILE A 40 1.35 -16.37 5.00
CA ILE A 40 0.52 -17.19 5.88
C ILE A 40 1.35 -18.38 6.37
N GLY A 41 1.47 -18.53 7.68
CA GLY A 41 2.25 -19.60 8.31
C GLY A 41 3.65 -19.17 8.72
N GLY A 42 4.58 -20.14 8.78
CA GLY A 42 5.92 -19.91 9.28
C GLY A 42 5.98 -19.59 10.76
N ASP A 43 7.02 -18.83 11.12
CA ASP A 43 7.23 -18.21 12.42
C ASP A 43 7.30 -16.68 12.28
N ARG A 44 7.68 -15.99 13.36
CA ARG A 44 7.78 -14.52 13.36
C ARG A 44 8.84 -13.97 12.41
N THR A 45 9.77 -14.79 11.94
CA THR A 45 10.84 -14.36 11.03
C THR A 45 10.47 -14.71 9.60
N SER A 46 10.28 -16.00 9.33
CA SER A 46 9.96 -16.53 7.99
C SER A 46 8.63 -16.01 7.45
N GLY A 47 7.66 -15.69 8.31
CA GLY A 47 6.41 -15.06 7.86
C GLY A 47 6.63 -13.67 7.27
N TYR A 48 7.52 -12.85 7.85
CA TYR A 48 7.84 -11.53 7.29
C TYR A 48 8.64 -11.62 6.00
N GLU A 49 9.60 -12.55 5.95
CA GLU A 49 10.37 -12.84 4.73
C GLU A 49 9.43 -13.24 3.59
N LEU A 50 8.55 -14.21 3.81
CA LEU A 50 7.56 -14.64 2.82
C LEU A 50 6.66 -13.50 2.36
N ALA A 51 6.15 -12.68 3.28
CA ALA A 51 5.32 -11.53 2.94
C ALA A 51 6.08 -10.52 2.07
N LYS A 52 7.38 -10.30 2.35
CA LYS A 52 8.24 -9.44 1.55
C LYS A 52 8.49 -10.04 0.16
N ASP A 53 8.71 -11.35 0.08
CA ASP A 53 8.94 -12.05 -1.18
C ASP A 53 7.74 -11.95 -2.13
N GLN A 54 6.52 -11.96 -1.58
CA GLN A 54 5.32 -11.77 -2.38
C GLN A 54 5.28 -10.42 -3.11
N LEU A 55 5.98 -9.39 -2.61
CA LEU A 55 6.06 -8.10 -3.30
C LEU A 55 6.97 -8.12 -4.53
N PHE A 56 7.71 -9.19 -4.79
CA PHE A 56 8.49 -9.34 -6.04
C PHE A 56 7.68 -9.98 -7.18
N ARG A 57 6.52 -10.55 -6.88
CA ARG A 57 5.59 -11.07 -7.88
C ARG A 57 5.13 -9.98 -8.84
N LEU A 58 4.85 -10.35 -10.08
CA LEU A 58 4.31 -9.42 -11.06
C LEU A 58 2.87 -9.06 -10.70
N THR A 59 2.46 -7.83 -10.99
CA THR A 59 1.11 -7.37 -10.64
C THR A 59 0.02 -8.19 -11.34
N ASP A 60 0.27 -8.60 -12.58
CA ASP A 60 -0.62 -9.39 -13.45
C ASP A 60 -0.48 -10.91 -13.26
N ASP A 61 0.43 -11.38 -12.40
CA ASP A 61 0.51 -12.80 -12.09
C ASP A 61 -0.71 -13.27 -11.29
N VAL A 62 -0.95 -14.59 -11.32
CA VAL A 62 -2.07 -15.22 -10.63
C VAL A 62 -1.53 -16.28 -9.69
N ASN A 63 -2.09 -16.36 -8.48
CA ASN A 63 -1.71 -17.39 -7.53
C ASN A 63 -2.07 -18.79 -8.07
N PRO A 64 -1.15 -19.76 -8.07
CA PRO A 64 -1.45 -21.12 -8.51
C PRO A 64 -2.40 -21.88 -7.57
N ILE A 65 -2.55 -21.43 -6.32
CA ILE A 65 -3.50 -21.99 -5.35
C ILE A 65 -4.82 -21.23 -5.47
N GLU A 66 -5.88 -21.90 -5.94
CA GLU A 66 -7.16 -21.24 -6.26
C GLU A 66 -7.79 -20.54 -5.05
N GLU A 67 -7.68 -21.11 -3.84
CA GLU A 67 -8.18 -20.50 -2.61
C GLU A 67 -7.43 -19.21 -2.24
N LEU A 68 -6.12 -19.15 -2.53
CA LEU A 68 -5.31 -17.95 -2.28
C LEU A 68 -5.55 -16.90 -3.35
N LYS A 69 -5.72 -17.29 -4.61
CA LYS A 69 -6.14 -16.40 -5.69
C LYS A 69 -7.47 -15.72 -5.36
N ALA A 70 -8.48 -16.50 -5.01
CA ALA A 70 -9.78 -15.96 -4.61
C ALA A 70 -9.67 -15.01 -3.40
N MET A 71 -8.70 -15.26 -2.50
CA MET A 71 -8.42 -14.36 -1.38
C MET A 71 -7.68 -13.08 -1.82
N GLU A 72 -6.71 -13.15 -2.72
CA GLU A 72 -6.04 -11.98 -3.31
C GLU A 72 -7.08 -11.01 -3.93
N ASP A 73 -7.99 -11.56 -4.73
CA ASP A 73 -9.08 -10.81 -5.38
C ASP A 73 -10.04 -10.20 -4.34
N TYR A 74 -10.49 -11.00 -3.38
CA TYR A 74 -11.37 -10.54 -2.31
C TYR A 74 -10.75 -9.38 -1.51
N ILE A 75 -9.47 -9.48 -1.16
CA ILE A 75 -8.79 -8.45 -0.40
C ILE A 75 -8.68 -7.17 -1.21
N LEU A 76 -8.29 -7.26 -2.49
CA LEU A 76 -8.18 -6.09 -3.36
C LEU A 76 -9.52 -5.36 -3.49
N GLU A 77 -10.60 -6.10 -3.74
CA GLU A 77 -11.96 -5.56 -3.85
C GLU A 77 -12.41 -4.87 -2.55
N ASN A 78 -12.23 -5.53 -1.40
CA ASN A 78 -12.73 -5.02 -0.12
C ASN A 78 -11.85 -3.90 0.47
N ALA A 79 -10.54 -3.92 0.25
CA ALA A 79 -9.65 -2.84 0.66
C ALA A 79 -9.99 -1.51 -0.05
N ASN A 80 -10.38 -1.59 -1.31
CA ASN A 80 -10.79 -0.43 -2.11
C ASN A 80 -12.17 0.12 -1.71
N LYS A 81 -13.00 -0.69 -1.04
CA LYS A 81 -14.27 -0.26 -0.42
C LYS A 81 -14.11 0.41 0.94
N LEU A 82 -12.92 0.41 1.55
CA LEU A 82 -12.69 1.04 2.86
C LEU A 82 -12.73 2.58 2.81
N GLY A 83 -12.68 3.18 1.62
CA GLY A 83 -12.71 4.65 1.46
C GLY A 83 -11.45 5.36 1.94
N VAL A 84 -10.32 4.65 2.11
CA VAL A 84 -9.02 5.26 2.42
C VAL A 84 -8.50 6.04 1.22
N GLY A 85 -8.52 5.41 0.04
CA GLY A 85 -8.17 6.04 -1.22
C GLY A 85 -6.70 6.49 -1.31
N THR A 86 -6.40 7.29 -2.32
CA THR A 86 -5.01 7.69 -2.63
C THR A 86 -4.50 8.70 -1.60
N MET A 87 -3.32 8.43 -1.03
CA MET A 87 -2.67 9.18 0.06
C MET A 87 -3.52 9.34 1.34
N GLY A 88 -4.65 8.61 1.45
CA GLY A 88 -5.61 8.78 2.54
C GLY A 88 -6.61 9.92 2.34
N PHE A 89 -6.71 10.51 1.14
CA PHE A 89 -7.66 11.59 0.85
C PHE A 89 -9.06 11.09 0.48
N GLY A 90 -9.33 9.79 0.62
CA GLY A 90 -10.57 9.17 0.15
C GLY A 90 -10.53 8.82 -1.34
N GLY A 91 -11.64 8.25 -1.82
CA GLY A 91 -11.78 7.75 -3.19
C GLY A 91 -11.75 6.22 -3.29
N GLU A 92 -11.67 5.73 -4.53
CA GLU A 92 -11.98 4.33 -4.84
C GLU A 92 -10.78 3.39 -4.77
N THR A 93 -9.55 3.91 -4.77
CA THR A 93 -8.34 3.07 -4.88
C THR A 93 -7.42 3.25 -3.68
N THR A 94 -7.37 2.22 -2.84
CA THR A 94 -6.47 2.09 -1.68
C THR A 94 -5.30 1.15 -1.97
N LEU A 95 -5.55 0.06 -2.70
CA LEU A 95 -4.55 -0.91 -3.12
C LEU A 95 -4.59 -1.12 -4.63
N LEU A 96 -3.40 -1.33 -5.20
CA LEU A 96 -3.17 -1.72 -6.59
C LEU A 96 -2.89 -3.22 -6.74
N GLY A 97 -2.63 -3.92 -5.64
CA GLY A 97 -2.45 -5.37 -5.67
C GLY A 97 -2.27 -6.01 -4.29
N CYS A 98 -2.66 -7.28 -4.21
CA CYS A 98 -2.45 -8.16 -3.07
C CYS A 98 -1.81 -9.46 -3.56
N LYS A 99 -0.71 -9.90 -2.95
CA LYS A 99 -0.02 -11.14 -3.30
C LYS A 99 0.20 -11.97 -2.04
N ILE A 100 -0.29 -13.21 -2.03
CA ILE A 100 -0.35 -14.07 -0.85
C ILE A 100 0.49 -15.33 -1.07
N GLY A 101 1.36 -15.64 -0.11
CA GLY A 101 2.12 -16.87 -0.04
C GLY A 101 1.78 -17.67 1.21
N VAL A 102 2.00 -18.98 1.17
CA VAL A 102 1.83 -19.87 2.33
C VAL A 102 3.06 -20.74 2.53
N ILE A 103 3.42 -20.97 3.79
CA ILE A 103 4.45 -21.94 4.19
C ILE A 103 4.00 -22.75 5.41
N ASN A 104 4.66 -23.89 5.62
CA ASN A 104 4.42 -24.73 6.79
C ASN A 104 4.66 -23.96 8.09
N ARG A 105 3.97 -24.37 9.15
CA ARG A 105 4.03 -23.72 10.47
C ARG A 105 3.98 -24.75 11.60
N LEU A 106 4.45 -24.34 12.79
CA LEU A 106 4.19 -25.10 14.01
C LEU A 106 2.67 -25.12 14.29
N PRO A 107 2.05 -26.29 14.60
CA PRO A 107 0.60 -26.38 14.81
C PRO A 107 0.04 -25.43 15.88
N ALA A 108 0.84 -25.14 16.92
CA ALA A 108 0.48 -24.25 18.02
C ALA A 108 0.45 -22.76 17.63
N SER A 109 1.16 -22.37 16.57
CA SER A 109 1.29 -20.98 16.11
C SER A 109 0.57 -20.76 14.78
N PHE A 110 0.00 -19.58 14.57
CA PHE A 110 -0.64 -19.21 13.30
C PHE A 110 -0.37 -17.73 13.04
N PHE A 111 0.58 -17.44 12.16
CA PHE A 111 0.96 -16.07 11.80
C PHE A 111 0.40 -15.71 10.42
N VAL A 112 -0.05 -14.46 10.33
CA VAL A 112 -0.39 -13.79 9.08
C VAL A 112 0.42 -12.50 9.08
N SER A 113 1.46 -12.45 8.26
CA SER A 113 2.36 -11.31 8.14
C SER A 113 1.98 -10.50 6.91
N VAL A 114 1.86 -9.18 7.05
CA VAL A 114 1.52 -8.27 5.94
C VAL A 114 2.67 -7.29 5.76
N ALA A 115 3.25 -7.27 4.56
CA ALA A 115 4.24 -6.30 4.12
C ALA A 115 3.58 -5.29 3.18
N TYR A 116 3.75 -4.00 3.47
CA TYR A 116 3.22 -2.91 2.64
C TYR A 116 4.30 -2.33 1.74
N ASN A 117 3.94 -2.00 0.51
CA ASN A 117 4.78 -1.29 -0.45
C ASN A 117 4.00 -0.11 -1.03
N CYS A 118 4.55 1.09 -0.93
CA CYS A 118 3.90 2.29 -1.46
C CYS A 118 3.99 2.36 -2.99
N TRP A 119 3.38 3.39 -3.59
CA TRP A 119 3.53 3.64 -5.03
C TRP A 119 4.99 3.90 -5.45
N ALA A 120 5.88 4.23 -4.52
CA ALA A 120 7.30 4.47 -4.79
C ALA A 120 8.02 3.12 -4.83
N PHE A 121 7.53 2.26 -5.71
CA PHE A 121 7.94 0.89 -5.89
C PHE A 121 9.31 0.84 -6.59
N ARG A 122 10.35 1.10 -5.81
CA ARG A 122 11.73 1.17 -6.25
C ARG A 122 12.34 -0.23 -6.23
N ARG A 123 12.61 -0.79 -7.40
CA ARG A 123 13.30 -2.07 -7.56
C ARG A 123 14.30 -2.02 -8.70
N LEU A 124 15.38 -2.80 -8.56
CA LEU A 124 16.37 -3.03 -9.60
C LEU A 124 16.68 -4.53 -9.60
N GLY A 125 16.84 -5.09 -10.79
CA GLY A 125 17.11 -6.51 -10.97
C GLY A 125 17.98 -6.68 -12.20
N MET A 126 18.94 -7.59 -12.11
CA MET A 126 19.83 -7.94 -13.20
C MET A 126 20.07 -9.45 -13.21
N LYS A 127 20.27 -10.01 -14.40
CA LYS A 127 20.84 -11.35 -14.57
C LYS A 127 22.31 -11.20 -14.91
N ILE A 128 23.13 -12.04 -14.29
CA ILE A 128 24.59 -12.03 -14.46
C ILE A 128 24.99 -13.36 -15.08
N ASN A 129 25.83 -13.30 -16.12
CA ASN A 129 26.49 -14.48 -16.64
C ASN A 129 27.50 -14.99 -15.60
N ALA A 130 27.32 -16.22 -15.13
CA ALA A 130 28.17 -16.78 -14.06
C ALA A 130 29.63 -17.01 -14.48
N GLU A 131 29.92 -17.15 -15.78
CA GLU A 131 31.26 -17.41 -16.30
C GLU A 131 32.04 -16.11 -16.57
N SER A 132 31.42 -15.15 -17.26
CA SER A 132 32.08 -13.89 -17.64
C SER A 132 31.93 -12.77 -16.61
N GLY A 133 30.93 -12.85 -15.74
CA GLY A 133 30.57 -11.78 -14.81
C GLY A 133 29.81 -10.61 -15.44
N ASP A 134 29.47 -10.68 -16.73
CA ASP A 134 28.74 -9.62 -17.42
C ASP A 134 27.25 -9.63 -17.06
N ILE A 135 26.64 -8.43 -17.09
CA ILE A 135 25.18 -8.31 -16.98
C ILE A 135 24.58 -8.76 -18.31
N SER A 136 23.82 -9.86 -18.28
CA SER A 136 23.15 -10.41 -19.45
C SER A 136 21.80 -9.76 -19.71
N GLU A 137 21.13 -9.25 -18.67
CA GLU A 137 19.80 -8.66 -18.77
C GLU A 137 19.52 -7.74 -17.58
N TRP A 138 18.94 -6.57 -17.83
CA TRP A 138 18.30 -5.75 -16.80
C TRP A 138 16.82 -6.07 -16.74
N ILE A 139 16.33 -6.51 -15.57
CA ILE A 139 14.96 -7.01 -15.41
C ILE A 139 13.95 -5.85 -15.37
N TYR A 140 14.32 -4.70 -14.79
CA TYR A 140 13.39 -3.59 -14.53
C TYR A 140 13.85 -2.23 -15.07
N ARG A 141 15.08 -2.15 -15.61
CA ARG A 141 15.65 -0.87 -16.06
C ARG A 141 15.13 -0.47 -17.43
N ASP A 142 14.94 -1.45 -18.32
CA ASP A 142 14.75 -1.24 -19.75
C ASP A 142 13.29 -1.50 -20.16
N GLY A 143 12.34 -0.94 -19.40
CA GLY A 143 10.90 -1.05 -19.67
C GLY A 143 10.37 0.04 -20.61
N GLU A 144 9.16 -0.16 -21.16
CA GLU A 144 8.47 0.85 -21.96
C GLU A 144 8.17 2.11 -21.12
N GLU A 145 8.56 3.28 -21.63
CA GLU A 145 8.09 4.55 -21.07
C GLU A 145 6.59 4.68 -21.34
N ILE A 146 5.80 4.65 -20.27
CA ILE A 146 4.35 4.89 -20.37
C ILE A 146 4.13 6.38 -20.58
N SER A 147 3.62 6.75 -21.75
CA SER A 147 3.16 8.11 -22.03
C SER A 147 1.84 8.38 -21.31
N PHE A 148 1.86 9.23 -20.29
CA PHE A 148 0.64 9.73 -19.63
C PHE A 148 0.03 10.87 -20.47
N THR A 149 -0.49 10.56 -21.66
CA THR A 149 -1.12 11.55 -22.57
C THR A 149 -2.66 11.52 -22.56
N SER A 150 -3.29 10.74 -21.69
CA SER A 150 -4.75 10.75 -21.58
C SER A 150 -5.23 11.92 -20.71
N GLU A 151 -5.99 12.84 -21.31
CA GLU A 151 -6.80 13.82 -20.59
C GLU A 151 -7.76 13.09 -19.64
N THR A 152 -7.56 13.27 -18.34
CA THR A 152 -8.51 12.83 -17.33
C THR A 152 -9.69 13.80 -17.32
N ASN A 153 -10.86 13.32 -17.73
CA ASN A 153 -12.12 14.00 -17.44
C ASN A 153 -12.33 14.00 -15.93
N GLU A 154 -12.09 15.12 -15.25
CA GLU A 154 -12.43 15.29 -13.85
C GLU A 154 -13.96 15.28 -13.70
N SER A 155 -14.53 14.10 -13.50
CA SER A 155 -15.93 13.93 -13.11
C SER A 155 -16.01 13.84 -11.58
N GLY A 156 -16.22 14.98 -10.93
CA GLY A 156 -16.40 15.08 -9.48
C GLY A 156 -16.85 16.47 -9.05
N GLU A 157 -17.43 16.59 -7.85
CA GLU A 157 -17.62 17.90 -7.22
C GLU A 157 -16.25 18.54 -7.00
N GLN A 158 -16.07 19.74 -7.54
CA GLN A 158 -14.85 20.51 -7.38
C GLN A 158 -14.68 20.89 -5.90
N PRO A 159 -13.61 20.46 -5.21
CA PRO A 159 -13.39 20.79 -3.82
C PRO A 159 -13.22 22.30 -3.64
N ARG A 160 -13.57 22.81 -2.46
CA ARG A 160 -13.36 24.24 -2.15
C ARG A 160 -11.85 24.52 -2.13
N GLU A 161 -11.40 25.33 -3.08
CA GLU A 161 -10.03 25.82 -3.12
C GLU A 161 -9.84 27.07 -2.25
N VAL A 162 -8.82 27.05 -1.40
CA VAL A 162 -8.45 28.19 -0.55
C VAL A 162 -6.98 28.54 -0.79
N LYS A 163 -6.67 29.82 -0.98
CA LYS A 163 -5.30 30.31 -1.17
C LYS A 163 -4.84 31.04 0.08
N LEU A 164 -3.72 30.61 0.65
CA LEU A 164 -3.10 31.23 1.81
C LEU A 164 -1.70 31.77 1.45
N VAL A 165 -1.37 32.93 2.01
CA VAL A 165 -0.06 33.56 1.85
C VAL A 165 0.54 33.79 3.23
N ALA A 166 1.75 33.29 3.48
CA ALA A 166 2.43 33.44 4.77
C ALA A 166 2.84 34.91 5.02
N PRO A 167 2.76 35.42 6.27
CA PRO A 167 2.41 34.69 7.49
C PRO A 167 0.90 34.41 7.62
N ILE A 168 0.55 33.17 7.98
CA ILE A 168 -0.84 32.72 8.15
C ILE A 168 -1.27 32.95 9.60
N ASN A 169 -2.44 33.54 9.82
CA ASN A 169 -2.99 33.80 11.14
C ASN A 169 -4.04 32.74 11.56
N GLU A 170 -4.45 32.78 12.84
CA GLU A 170 -5.39 31.81 13.40
C GLU A 170 -6.79 31.89 12.77
N GLU A 171 -7.25 33.09 12.41
CA GLU A 171 -8.57 33.31 11.79
C GLU A 171 -8.66 32.60 10.44
N GLN A 172 -7.62 32.74 9.60
CA GLN A 172 -7.52 32.06 8.30
C GLN A 172 -7.54 30.54 8.44
N ILE A 173 -6.92 29.99 9.48
CA ILE A 173 -6.96 28.54 9.75
C ILE A 173 -8.35 28.09 10.19
N ARG A 174 -9.04 28.88 11.01
CA ARG A 174 -10.39 28.55 11.51
C ARG A 174 -11.46 28.58 10.42
N GLU A 175 -11.21 29.23 9.29
CA GLU A 175 -12.10 29.25 8.12
C GLU A 175 -12.00 27.97 7.25
N LEU A 176 -10.96 27.16 7.45
CA LEU A 176 -10.76 25.91 6.70
C LEU A 176 -11.72 24.82 7.18
N ARG A 177 -12.13 23.97 6.23
CA ARG A 177 -12.97 22.79 6.47
C ARG A 177 -12.21 21.54 6.04
N VAL A 178 -12.51 20.41 6.69
CA VAL A 178 -12.01 19.11 6.25
C VAL A 178 -12.46 18.87 4.81
N GLY A 179 -11.50 18.59 3.92
CA GLY A 179 -11.75 18.43 2.48
C GLY A 179 -11.42 19.66 1.62
N ASP A 180 -11.11 20.81 2.22
CA ASP A 180 -10.64 21.98 1.45
C ASP A 180 -9.27 21.68 0.81
N VAL A 181 -9.09 22.10 -0.44
CA VAL A 181 -7.79 22.08 -1.12
C VAL A 181 -7.11 23.42 -0.89
N VAL A 182 -5.97 23.41 -0.20
CA VAL A 182 -5.30 24.64 0.23
C VAL A 182 -3.98 24.83 -0.52
N SER A 183 -3.86 25.93 -1.25
CA SER A 183 -2.61 26.37 -1.86
C SER A 183 -1.92 27.37 -0.92
N ILE A 184 -0.73 27.02 -0.44
CA ILE A 184 0.06 27.87 0.47
C ILE A 184 1.24 28.48 -0.29
N SER A 185 1.47 29.78 -0.11
CA SER A 185 2.61 30.49 -0.70
C SER A 185 3.32 31.36 0.34
N GLY A 186 4.64 31.49 0.24
CA GLY A 186 5.48 32.26 1.18
C GLY A 186 6.47 31.40 1.95
N MET A 187 6.99 31.94 3.05
CA MET A 187 8.03 31.28 3.86
C MET A 187 7.47 30.05 4.58
N MET A 188 8.17 28.92 4.47
CA MET A 188 7.86 27.67 5.18
C MET A 188 9.11 27.15 5.90
N TYR A 189 8.94 26.69 7.13
CA TYR A 189 9.99 26.01 7.89
C TYR A 189 9.71 24.51 7.89
N THR A 190 10.72 23.70 7.58
CA THR A 190 10.60 22.24 7.57
C THR A 190 11.26 21.64 8.80
N GLY A 191 10.51 20.85 9.56
CA GLY A 191 11.03 20.07 10.68
C GLY A 191 10.38 18.69 10.75
N ARG A 192 11.13 17.69 11.20
CA ARG A 192 10.69 16.30 11.38
C ARG A 192 11.26 15.76 12.69
N ASP A 193 11.43 14.44 12.83
CA ASP A 193 11.72 13.74 14.08
C ASP A 193 12.80 14.44 14.94
N ALA A 194 13.97 14.70 14.35
CA ALA A 194 15.13 15.26 15.07
C ALA A 194 14.95 16.69 15.62
N ILE A 195 13.95 17.45 15.15
CA ILE A 195 13.73 18.84 15.53
C ILE A 195 12.75 18.97 16.70
N HIS A 196 11.97 17.93 16.98
CA HIS A 196 10.91 17.92 18.00
C HIS A 196 11.32 17.20 19.30
N HIS A 197 12.59 16.80 19.42
CA HIS A 197 13.16 16.17 20.61
C HIS A 197 13.61 17.19 21.66
#